data_AF-V8CA29-F1
#
_entry.id   AF-V8CA29-F1
#
_cell.length_a   1.000
_cell.length_b   1.000
_cell.length_c   1.000
_cell.angle_alpha   90.00
_cell.angle_beta   90.00
_cell.angle_gamma   90.00
#
_symmetry.space_group_name_H-M   'P 1'
#
loop_
_entity.id
_entity.type
_entity.pdbx_description
1 polymer ?
#
loop_
_entity_poly.entity_id
_entity_poly.type
_entity_poly.pdbx_seq_one_letter_code
_entity_poly.pdbx_strand_id
1 'polypeptide(L)'
;MKKNKKPNPMLLLTINCSIGNKRNHLSIKRLCDLFLHIKEKENSLTSLEKYAITTMQEEAKPQEIELFKQEYPHIPKENIDYALSIKPYAK
;
A
#
# COMPACT_ATOMS: atom_id res chain seq x y z
N MET A 1 -14.29 -26.62 5.89
CA MET A 1 -13.50 -25.90 4.86
C MET A 1 -12.49 -25.00 5.56
N LYS A 2 -11.18 -25.33 5.51
CA LYS A 2 -10.14 -24.46 6.06
C LYS A 2 -10.06 -23.23 5.14
N LYS A 3 -10.36 -22.03 5.67
CA LYS A 3 -10.13 -20.76 4.94
C LYS A 3 -8.61 -20.69 4.69
N ASN A 4 -8.17 -20.97 3.45
CA ASN A 4 -6.79 -20.75 3.06
C ASN A 4 -6.49 -19.26 3.22
N LYS A 5 -5.79 -18.91 4.30
CA LYS A 5 -5.33 -17.56 4.55
C LYS A 5 -4.28 -17.28 3.48
N LYS A 6 -4.60 -16.44 2.50
CA LYS A 6 -3.61 -16.00 1.51
C LYS A 6 -2.41 -15.40 2.27
N PRO A 7 -1.16 -15.72 1.90
CA PRO A 7 -0.01 -15.04 2.47
C PRO A 7 -0.15 -13.54 2.25
N ASN A 8 0.44 -12.74 3.14
CA ASN A 8 0.47 -11.29 2.94
C ASN A 8 1.23 -10.99 1.65
N PRO A 9 0.76 -10.03 0.82
CA PRO A 9 1.48 -9.66 -0.39
C PRO A 9 2.86 -9.12 -0.04
N MET A 10 3.83 -9.39 -0.90
CA MET A 10 5.22 -8.95 -0.71
C MET A 10 5.31 -7.44 -0.47
N LEU A 11 4.52 -6.65 -1.21
CA LEU A 11 4.41 -5.21 -1.03
C LEU A 11 4.07 -4.81 0.42
N LEU A 12 3.13 -5.51 1.06
CA LEU A 12 2.76 -5.24 2.46
C LEU A 12 3.88 -5.63 3.43
N LEU A 13 4.64 -6.69 3.12
CA LEU A 13 5.80 -7.07 3.92
C LEU A 13 6.88 -6.00 3.81
N THR A 14 7.19 -5.50 2.61
CA THR A 14 8.16 -4.42 2.39
C THR A 14 7.78 -3.17 3.19
N ILE A 15 6.53 -2.71 3.11
CA ILE A 15 6.03 -1.59 3.91
C ILE A 15 6.22 -1.83 5.41
N ASN A 16 5.80 -2.99 5.91
CA ASN A 16 5.86 -3.28 7.34
C ASN A 16 7.29 -3.50 7.85
N CYS A 17 8.17 -4.04 7.02
CA CYS A 17 9.59 -4.16 7.33
C CYS A 17 10.24 -2.78 7.51
N SER A 18 9.92 -1.82 6.64
CA SER A 18 10.39 -0.43 6.77
C SER A 18 9.87 0.25 8.04
N ILE A 19 8.58 0.02 8.40
CA ILE A 19 8.00 0.52 9.66
C ILE A 19 8.72 -0.02 10.90
N GLY A 20 9.13 -1.31 10.89
CA GLY A 20 9.87 -1.99 11.95
C GLY A 20 9.07 -2.28 13.24
N ASN A 21 8.32 -1.31 13.76
CA ASN A 21 7.49 -1.49 14.95
C ASN A 21 6.19 -2.22 14.63
N LYS A 22 6.10 -3.48 15.09
CA LYS A 22 4.93 -4.36 14.90
C LYS A 22 3.59 -3.77 15.36
N ARG A 23 3.59 -2.87 16.35
CA ARG A 23 2.36 -2.19 16.82
C ARG A 23 1.80 -1.21 15.79
N ASN A 24 2.65 -0.74 14.87
CA ASN A 24 2.30 0.22 13.82
C ASN A 24 2.15 -0.43 12.44
N HIS A 25 2.24 -1.76 12.34
CA HIS A 25 2.11 -2.43 11.06
C HIS A 25 0.76 -2.13 10.40
N LEU A 26 0.83 -1.85 9.11
CA LEU A 26 -0.33 -1.72 8.26
C LEU A 26 -0.95 -3.12 8.07
N SER A 27 -2.28 -3.18 8.14
CA SER A 27 -3.00 -4.39 7.74
C SER A 27 -3.25 -4.38 6.24
N ILE A 28 -3.42 -5.55 5.64
CA ILE A 28 -3.78 -5.64 4.22
C ILE A 28 -5.06 -4.86 3.90
N LYS A 29 -6.06 -4.94 4.78
CA LYS A 29 -7.31 -4.18 4.62
C LYS A 29 -7.04 -2.68 4.53
N ARG A 30 -6.21 -2.14 5.41
CA ARG A 30 -5.87 -0.71 5.39
C ARG A 30 -5.08 -0.31 4.14
N LEU A 31 -4.21 -1.18 3.64
CA LEU A 31 -3.49 -0.93 2.39
C LEU A 31 -4.45 -0.92 1.19
N CYS A 32 -5.39 -1.86 1.12
CA CYS A 32 -6.43 -1.84 0.08
C CYS A 32 -7.33 -0.61 0.19
N ASP A 33 -7.79 -0.27 1.41
CA ASP A 33 -8.63 0.91 1.66
C ASP A 33 -7.89 2.21 1.23
N LEU A 34 -6.58 2.30 1.47
CA LEU A 34 -5.76 3.42 1.00
C LEU A 34 -5.86 3.60 -0.51
N PHE A 35 -5.65 2.52 -1.28
CA PHE A 35 -5.73 2.60 -2.74
C PHE A 35 -7.14 2.85 -3.26
N LEU A 36 -8.16 2.25 -2.65
CA LEU A 36 -9.55 2.46 -3.08
C LEU A 36 -9.98 3.93 -2.94
N HIS A 37 -9.50 4.62 -1.90
CA HIS A 37 -9.88 6.00 -1.58
C HIS A 37 -8.80 7.03 -1.90
N ILE A 38 -7.73 6.66 -2.61
CA ILE A 38 -6.54 7.52 -2.76
C ILE A 38 -6.85 8.89 -3.36
N LYS A 39 -7.72 8.95 -4.37
CA LYS A 39 -8.10 10.20 -5.05
C LYS A 39 -8.88 11.16 -4.14
N GLU A 40 -9.65 10.63 -3.19
CA GLU A 40 -10.41 11.41 -2.21
C GLU A 40 -9.53 11.83 -1.02
N LYS A 41 -8.54 10.99 -0.70
CA LYS A 41 -7.73 11.12 0.51
C LYS A 41 -6.40 11.83 0.34
N GLU A 42 -5.96 12.17 -0.86
CA GLU A 42 -4.63 12.75 -1.13
C GLU A 42 -4.28 13.91 -0.17
N ASN A 43 -5.21 14.84 0.05
CA ASN A 43 -5.01 16.00 0.92
C ASN A 43 -5.19 15.72 2.42
N SER A 44 -5.56 14.48 2.80
CA SER A 44 -5.85 14.07 4.17
C SER A 44 -5.18 12.75 4.56
N LEU A 45 -4.10 12.38 3.86
CA LEU A 45 -3.31 11.19 4.19
C LEU A 45 -2.74 11.27 5.61
N THR A 46 -2.93 10.21 6.38
CA THR A 46 -2.30 10.08 7.70
C THR A 46 -0.78 9.90 7.57
N SER A 47 -0.02 10.18 8.64
CA SER A 47 1.43 9.98 8.62
C SER A 47 1.84 8.55 8.25
N LEU A 48 1.05 7.55 8.68
CA LEU A 48 1.29 6.15 8.34
C LEU A 48 1.05 5.87 6.85
N GLU A 49 0.01 6.46 6.26
CA GLU A 49 -0.28 6.31 4.82
C GLU A 49 0.75 7.03 3.96
N LYS A 50 1.17 8.24 4.35
CA LYS A 50 2.27 8.97 3.71
C LYS A 50 3.55 8.15 3.73
N TYR A 51 3.90 7.60 4.88
CA TYR A 51 5.05 6.73 5.04
C TYR A 51 4.94 5.48 4.16
N ALA A 52 3.80 4.80 4.15
CA ALA A 52 3.58 3.64 3.29
C ALA A 52 3.77 3.99 1.81
N ILE A 53 3.23 5.11 1.33
CA ILE A 53 3.42 5.56 -0.06
C ILE A 53 4.89 5.81 -0.37
N THR A 54 5.60 6.53 0.50
CA THR A 54 7.04 6.79 0.33
C THR A 54 7.85 5.50 0.31
N THR A 55 7.58 4.56 1.23
CA THR A 55 8.24 3.24 1.21
C THR A 55 7.97 2.50 -0.09
N MET A 56 6.75 2.55 -0.63
CA MET A 56 6.46 1.92 -1.93
C MET A 56 7.21 2.58 -3.09
N GLN A 57 7.42 3.89 -3.04
CA GLN A 57 8.16 4.64 -4.07
C GLN A 57 9.67 4.38 -4.01
N GLU A 58 10.23 4.25 -2.80
CA GLU A 58 11.69 4.21 -2.59
C GLU A 58 12.24 2.80 -2.43
N GLU A 59 11.47 1.87 -1.86
CA GLU A 59 11.97 0.56 -1.43
C GLU A 59 11.31 -0.62 -2.15
N ALA A 60 10.05 -0.49 -2.59
CA ALA A 60 9.34 -1.60 -3.24
C ALA A 60 9.87 -1.85 -4.65
N LYS A 61 10.06 -3.12 -5.00
CA LYS A 61 10.43 -3.51 -6.35
C LYS A 61 9.23 -3.37 -7.28
N PRO A 62 9.44 -3.01 -8.57
CA PRO A 62 8.35 -2.94 -9.55
C PRO A 62 7.51 -4.22 -9.64
N GLN A 63 8.15 -5.38 -9.48
CA GLN A 63 7.47 -6.68 -9.49
C GLN A 63 6.50 -6.85 -8.31
N GLU A 64 6.79 -6.27 -7.14
CA GLU A 64 5.89 -6.34 -5.99
C GLU A 64 4.62 -5.54 -6.23
N ILE A 65 4.74 -4.39 -6.90
CA ILE A 65 3.61 -3.56 -7.32
C ILE A 65 2.75 -4.30 -8.35
N GLU A 66 3.38 -4.86 -9.38
CA GLU A 66 2.66 -5.58 -10.44
C GLU A 66 1.97 -6.85 -9.91
N LEU A 67 2.63 -7.60 -9.02
CA LEU A 67 2.01 -8.74 -8.34
C LEU A 67 0.83 -8.29 -7.49
N PHE A 68 0.96 -7.20 -6.73
CA PHE A 68 -0.14 -6.67 -5.93
C PHE A 68 -1.35 -6.28 -6.82
N LYS A 69 -1.12 -5.62 -7.96
CA LYS A 69 -2.18 -5.30 -8.93
C LYS A 69 -2.91 -6.54 -9.44
N GLN A 70 -2.20 -7.66 -9.63
CA GLN A 70 -2.77 -8.93 -10.07
C GLN A 70 -3.53 -9.66 -8.95
N GLU A 71 -3.01 -9.63 -7.73
CA GLU A 71 -3.60 -10.30 -6.57
C GLU A 71 -4.87 -9.61 -6.05
N TYR A 72 -5.00 -8.30 -6.29
CA TYR A 72 -6.10 -7.44 -5.83
C TYR A 72 -6.85 -6.79 -7.01
N PRO A 73 -7.50 -7.57 -7.91
CA PRO A 73 -8.11 -7.05 -9.14
C PRO A 73 -9.34 -6.15 -8.92
N HIS A 74 -9.85 -6.07 -7.69
CA HIS A 74 -10.94 -5.16 -7.31
C HIS A 74 -10.44 -3.73 -7.06
N ILE A 75 -9.12 -3.53 -6.95
CA ILE A 75 -8.51 -2.21 -6.85
C ILE A 75 -8.18 -1.74 -8.28
N PRO A 76 -8.70 -0.59 -8.73
CA PRO A 76 -8.32 -0.04 -10.03
C PRO A 76 -6.80 0.18 -10.10
N LYS A 77 -6.14 -0.35 -11.14
CA LYS A 77 -4.68 -0.21 -11.32
C LYS A 77 -4.25 1.26 -11.32
N GLU A 78 -5.04 2.11 -11.95
CA GLU A 78 -4.86 3.56 -11.98
C GLU A 78 -4.81 4.21 -10.60
N ASN A 79 -5.49 3.65 -9.58
CA ASN A 79 -5.41 4.18 -8.23
C ASN A 79 -4.06 3.86 -7.58
N ILE A 80 -3.52 2.66 -7.85
CA ILE A 80 -2.20 2.27 -7.36
C ILE A 80 -1.14 3.13 -8.05
N ASP A 81 -1.26 3.31 -9.36
CA ASP A 81 -0.37 4.18 -10.14
C ASP A 81 -0.45 5.64 -9.67
N TYR A 82 -1.67 6.14 -9.40
CA TYR A 82 -1.86 7.47 -8.83
C TYR A 82 -1.19 7.60 -7.47
N ALA A 83 -1.38 6.64 -6.56
CA ALA A 83 -0.74 6.65 -5.24
C ALA A 83 0.78 6.76 -5.35
N LEU A 84 1.39 6.05 -6.30
CA LEU A 84 2.84 6.09 -6.55
C LEU A 84 3.31 7.38 -7.23
N SER A 85 2.41 8.19 -7.78
CA SER A 85 2.74 9.50 -8.37
C SER A 85 2.62 10.68 -7.39
N ILE A 86 1.92 10.49 -6.26
CA ILE A 86 1.70 11.53 -5.25
C ILE A 86 3.03 11.90 -4.58
N LYS A 87 3.18 13.18 -4.21
CA LYS A 87 4.23 13.65 -3.31
C LYS A 87 3.67 13.76 -1.89
N PRO A 88 3.83 12.74 -1.01
CA PRO A 88 3.03 12.63 0.22
C PRO A 88 3.31 13.74 1.25
N TYR A 89 4.47 14.41 1.12
CA TYR A 89 4.93 15.47 1.99
C TYR A 89 5.04 16.84 1.31
N ALA A 90 4.57 16.97 0.06
CA ALA A 90 4.43 18.29 -0.55
C ALA A 90 3.33 19.07 0.20
N LYS A 91 3.65 20.31 0.58
CA LYS A 91 2.71 21.25 1.19
C LYS A 91 2.08 22.11 0.10
#